data_AF-A0A1D6MXD9-F1
#
_entry.id   AF-A0A1D6MXD9-F1
#
_cell.length_a   1.000
_cell.length_b   1.000
_cell.length_c   1.000
_cell.angle_alpha   90.00
_cell.angle_beta   90.00
_cell.angle_gamma   90.00
#
_symmetry.space_group_name_H-M   'P 1'
#
loop_
_entity.id
_entity.type
_entity.pdbx_description
1 polymer ?
#
loop_
_entity_poly.entity_id
_entity_poly.type
_entity_poly.pdbx_seq_one_letter_code
_entity_poly.pdbx_strand_id
1 'polypeptide(L)'
;MLGHRFPAALGLPRGLLLGRSVTRRSLSAMAGGEAEGPLGGFFDYMERLRNYERSGVPRGAGTDSDDGFDLGRMRRLLRRLGDPHTDFPAVHIAGTKGKGSTAALLSNIMRAQGYNVGSYSSPHLLTIRERISVGNDGGPVPVRLLSDLFDGAKEAIDEAIELENGSLTHFEVVCYCKYAHLFSYED
;
A
#
# COMPACT_ATOMS: atom_id res chain seq x y z
N MET A 1 5.89 24.52 34.78
CA MET A 1 5.34 23.30 34.17
C MET A 1 6.23 22.91 33.00
N LEU A 2 6.93 21.78 33.10
CA LEU A 2 7.87 21.31 32.08
C LEU A 2 7.13 20.97 30.78
N GLY A 3 7.38 21.75 29.73
CA GLY A 3 7.02 21.38 28.37
C GLY A 3 7.99 20.30 27.88
N HIS A 4 7.56 19.05 27.90
CA HIS A 4 8.25 17.99 27.18
C HIS A 4 8.14 18.26 25.68
N ARG A 5 9.16 18.93 25.13
CA ARG A 5 9.43 18.98 23.70
C ARG A 5 9.67 17.55 23.24
N PHE A 6 8.78 17.00 22.41
CA PHE A 6 9.15 15.86 21.55
C PHE A 6 10.40 16.25 20.76
N PRO A 7 11.37 15.34 20.57
CA PRO A 7 12.63 15.67 19.94
C PRO A 7 12.36 16.26 18.56
N ALA A 8 12.93 17.45 18.34
CA ALA A 8 12.93 18.12 17.05
C ALA A 8 13.44 17.13 15.99
N ALA A 9 12.67 17.02 14.90
CA ALA A 9 13.04 16.45 13.62
C ALA A 9 14.09 15.32 13.67
N LEU A 10 13.64 14.06 13.48
CA LEU A 10 14.52 13.03 12.96
C LEU A 10 15.22 13.60 11.72
N GLY A 11 16.51 13.90 11.88
CA GLY A 11 17.35 14.51 10.85
C GLY A 11 17.50 13.56 9.68
N LEU A 12 16.51 13.53 8.79
CA LEU A 12 16.61 12.86 7.51
C LEU A 12 17.43 13.76 6.57
N PRO A 13 18.50 13.24 5.95
CA PRO A 13 19.28 14.02 5.00
C PRO A 13 18.41 14.45 3.83
N ARG A 14 18.32 15.77 3.58
CA ARG A 14 17.58 16.41 2.47
C ARG A 14 18.12 16.10 1.06
N GLY A 15 18.88 15.02 0.89
CA GLY A 15 19.76 14.81 -0.27
C GLY A 15 19.56 13.56 -1.11
N LEU A 16 18.53 12.73 -0.86
CA LEU A 16 18.40 11.43 -1.54
C LEU A 16 17.00 11.16 -2.13
N LEU A 17 16.33 12.19 -2.65
CA LEU A 17 15.03 12.10 -3.34
C LEU A 17 15.11 12.63 -4.78
N LEU A 18 16.13 12.19 -5.52
CA LEU A 18 16.22 12.36 -6.97
C LEU A 18 16.17 10.98 -7.64
N GLY A 19 15.02 10.31 -7.49
CA GLY A 19 14.68 9.05 -8.15
C GLY A 19 13.39 9.22 -8.95
N ARG A 20 13.51 9.69 -10.20
CA ARG A 20 12.48 9.74 -11.25
C ARG A 20 11.10 10.25 -10.84
N SER A 21 10.96 11.58 -10.92
CA SER A 21 9.67 12.26 -11.14
C SER A 21 8.88 11.56 -12.25
N VAL A 22 7.74 10.97 -11.91
CA VAL A 22 6.65 10.77 -12.87
C VAL A 22 6.20 12.18 -13.26
N THR A 23 6.52 12.56 -14.50
CA THR A 23 6.26 13.90 -15.01
C THR A 23 4.77 14.22 -14.98
N ARG A 24 4.47 15.39 -14.42
CA ARG A 24 3.17 16.05 -14.17
C ARG A 24 2.31 16.36 -15.41
N ARG A 25 2.33 15.54 -16.47
CA ARG A 25 1.56 15.79 -17.69
C ARG A 25 0.30 14.93 -17.75
N SER A 26 -0.82 15.66 -17.82
CA SER A 26 -2.19 15.30 -18.22
C SER A 26 -3.19 14.93 -17.12
N LEU A 27 -3.36 15.81 -16.12
CA LEU A 27 -4.63 15.96 -15.41
C LEU A 27 -5.54 16.94 -16.16
N SER A 28 -6.13 16.49 -17.26
CA SER A 28 -7.37 17.08 -17.77
C SER A 28 -8.09 16.05 -18.62
N ALA A 29 -9.40 15.96 -18.37
CA ALA A 29 -10.45 15.45 -19.23
C ALA A 29 -11.13 14.13 -18.78
N MET A 30 -12.44 14.30 -18.60
CA MET A 30 -13.54 13.34 -18.77
C MET A 30 -14.01 12.54 -17.54
N ALA A 31 -15.20 12.95 -17.12
CA ALA A 31 -16.17 12.23 -16.30
C ALA A 31 -17.08 11.39 -17.21
N GLY A 32 -17.46 10.19 -16.76
CA GLY A 32 -18.52 9.38 -17.36
C GLY A 32 -18.31 7.88 -17.10
N GLY A 33 -19.37 7.20 -16.66
CA GLY A 33 -19.50 5.73 -16.71
C GLY A 33 -19.50 5.02 -15.35
N GLU A 34 -20.70 4.71 -14.85
CA GLU A 34 -20.89 3.72 -13.78
C GLU A 34 -20.61 2.30 -14.32
N ALA A 35 -19.96 1.47 -13.51
CA ALA A 35 -19.54 0.08 -13.75
C ALA A 35 -18.45 -0.21 -14.82
N GLU A 36 -18.13 0.72 -15.73
CA GLU A 36 -16.89 0.72 -16.55
C GLU A 36 -15.92 1.84 -16.11
N GLY A 37 -15.68 1.90 -14.80
CA GLY A 37 -14.83 2.95 -14.21
C GLY A 37 -13.33 2.61 -14.28
N PRO A 38 -12.43 3.57 -13.97
CA PRO A 38 -10.98 3.36 -13.98
C PRO A 38 -10.49 2.16 -13.17
N LEU A 39 -11.26 1.71 -12.16
CA LEU A 39 -10.89 0.55 -11.33
C LEU A 39 -11.47 -0.79 -11.78
N GLY A 40 -12.27 -0.86 -12.85
CA GLY A 40 -12.88 -2.12 -13.30
C GLY A 40 -11.84 -3.20 -13.58
N GLY A 41 -10.81 -2.87 -14.36
CA GLY A 41 -9.70 -3.78 -14.65
C GLY A 41 -8.89 -4.17 -13.40
N PHE A 42 -8.74 -3.26 -12.44
CA PHE A 42 -8.08 -3.56 -11.17
C PHE A 42 -8.89 -4.56 -10.34
N PHE A 43 -10.21 -4.37 -10.19
CA PHE A 43 -11.04 -5.28 -9.40
C PHE A 43 -11.08 -6.68 -10.02
N ASP A 44 -11.33 -6.78 -11.32
CA ASP A 44 -11.35 -8.05 -12.04
C ASP A 44 -10.02 -8.80 -11.92
N TYR A 45 -8.91 -8.06 -11.92
CA TYR A 45 -7.59 -8.62 -11.69
C TYR A 45 -7.43 -9.16 -10.27
N MET A 46 -7.76 -8.35 -9.27
CA MET A 46 -7.62 -8.68 -7.85
C MET A 46 -8.51 -9.87 -7.43
N GLU A 47 -9.63 -10.11 -8.11
CA GLU A 47 -10.52 -11.26 -7.86
C GLU A 47 -9.97 -12.58 -8.37
N ARG A 48 -9.06 -12.57 -9.35
CA ARG A 48 -8.40 -13.78 -9.87
C ARG A 48 -7.31 -14.32 -8.94
N LEU A 49 -6.80 -13.47 -8.04
CA LEU A 49 -5.72 -13.82 -7.13
C LEU A 49 -6.23 -14.60 -5.92
N ARG A 50 -5.40 -15.50 -5.36
CA ARG A 50 -5.75 -16.19 -4.12
C ARG A 50 -5.94 -15.18 -2.98
N ASN A 51 -7.10 -15.25 -2.33
CA ASN A 51 -7.45 -14.37 -1.22
C ASN A 51 -7.73 -15.16 0.06
N TYR A 52 -6.68 -15.30 0.88
CA TYR A 52 -6.74 -16.00 2.16
C TYR A 52 -7.56 -15.28 3.23
N GLU A 53 -7.90 -14.00 3.04
CA GLU A 53 -8.87 -13.33 3.93
C GLU A 53 -10.28 -13.88 3.74
N ARG A 54 -10.59 -14.42 2.55
CA ARG A 54 -11.87 -15.09 2.24
C ARG A 54 -11.80 -16.60 2.44
N SER A 55 -10.74 -17.24 1.95
CA SER A 55 -10.61 -18.71 1.99
C SER A 55 -10.02 -19.25 3.30
N GLY A 56 -9.52 -18.38 4.18
CA GLY A 56 -8.85 -18.75 5.42
C GLY A 56 -7.37 -19.07 5.23
N VAL A 57 -6.55 -18.76 6.24
CA VAL A 57 -5.11 -19.04 6.23
C VAL A 57 -4.86 -20.53 6.49
N PRO A 58 -4.02 -21.23 5.68
CA PRO A 58 -3.65 -22.62 5.91
C PRO A 58 -3.02 -22.86 7.29
N ARG A 59 -3.18 -24.08 7.83
CA ARG A 59 -2.47 -24.49 9.04
C ARG A 59 -0.97 -24.56 8.74
N GLY A 60 -0.13 -24.01 9.62
CA GLY A 60 1.32 -23.96 9.40
C GLY A 60 1.84 -22.71 8.70
N ALA A 61 0.96 -21.76 8.35
CA ALA A 61 1.38 -20.49 7.77
C ALA A 61 2.39 -19.72 8.65
N GLY A 62 3.47 -19.22 8.04
CA GLY A 62 4.54 -18.50 8.73
C GLY A 62 5.58 -19.40 9.40
N THR A 63 5.48 -20.72 9.25
CA THR A 63 6.60 -21.64 9.48
C THR A 63 7.38 -21.82 8.18
N ASP A 64 8.62 -22.33 8.23
CA ASP A 64 9.39 -22.72 7.04
C ASP A 64 8.77 -23.95 6.34
N SER A 65 7.44 -23.97 6.18
CA SER A 65 6.70 -25.03 5.50
C SER A 65 6.59 -24.75 4.00
N ASP A 66 6.57 -25.83 3.22
CA ASP A 66 6.38 -25.80 1.77
C ASP A 66 4.98 -25.31 1.35
N ASP A 67 4.10 -24.95 2.30
CA ASP A 67 2.74 -24.46 2.06
C ASP A 67 2.70 -23.04 1.46
N GLY A 68 3.86 -22.43 1.21
CA GLY A 68 3.99 -21.18 0.49
C GLY A 68 3.57 -19.95 1.31
N PHE A 69 3.62 -20.01 2.64
CA PHE A 69 3.38 -18.86 3.51
C PHE A 69 4.69 -18.27 4.07
N ASP A 70 5.61 -17.96 3.16
CA ASP A 70 6.86 -17.27 3.44
C ASP A 70 6.84 -15.82 2.89
N LEU A 71 7.89 -15.04 3.20
CA LEU A 71 8.08 -13.70 2.65
C LEU A 71 8.87 -13.67 1.35
N GLY A 72 9.29 -14.82 0.83
CA GLY A 72 10.14 -14.97 -0.35
C GLY A 72 9.49 -14.36 -1.60
N ARG A 73 8.21 -14.68 -1.85
CA ARG A 73 7.45 -14.12 -2.97
C ARG A 73 7.33 -12.61 -2.89
N MET A 74 6.84 -12.09 -1.75
CA MET A 74 6.73 -10.66 -1.54
C MET A 74 8.08 -9.94 -1.70
N ARG A 75 9.17 -10.50 -1.17
CA ARG A 75 10.52 -9.91 -1.32
C ARG A 75 11.00 -9.92 -2.76
N ARG A 76 10.67 -10.93 -3.55
CA ARG A 76 11.00 -10.96 -5.00
C ARG A 76 10.16 -9.93 -5.77
N LEU A 77 8.87 -9.81 -5.45
CA LEU A 77 7.99 -8.79 -6.03
C LEU A 77 8.50 -7.37 -5.72
N LEU A 78 8.80 -7.06 -4.46
CA LEU A 78 9.28 -5.73 -4.06
C LEU A 78 10.60 -5.37 -4.74
N ARG A 79 11.56 -6.30 -4.82
CA ARG A 79 12.83 -6.07 -5.52
C ARG A 79 12.64 -5.72 -6.99
N ARG A 80 11.69 -6.38 -7.68
CA ARG A 80 11.34 -6.07 -9.08
C ARG A 80 10.74 -4.69 -9.24
N LEU A 81 10.03 -4.22 -8.23
CA LEU A 81 9.34 -2.94 -8.21
C LEU A 81 10.18 -1.82 -7.57
N GLY A 82 11.48 -2.04 -7.36
CA GLY A 82 12.41 -1.02 -6.86
C GLY A 82 12.43 -0.85 -5.35
N ASP A 83 11.96 -1.85 -4.59
CA ASP A 83 11.96 -1.88 -3.13
C ASP A 83 11.25 -0.68 -2.44
N PRO A 84 10.07 -0.23 -2.88
CA PRO A 84 9.43 1.02 -2.40
C PRO A 84 9.15 1.06 -0.89
N HIS A 85 9.13 -0.09 -0.22
CA HIS A 85 9.03 -0.20 1.23
C HIS A 85 10.21 0.38 2.02
N THR A 86 11.35 0.68 1.39
CA THR A 86 12.56 1.21 2.06
C THR A 86 12.63 2.73 2.10
N ASP A 87 11.74 3.41 1.39
CA ASP A 87 11.88 4.84 1.11
C ASP A 87 11.34 5.72 2.27
N PHE A 88 10.66 5.14 3.28
CA PHE A 88 10.01 5.85 4.38
C PHE A 88 10.28 5.17 5.74
N PRO A 89 10.23 5.94 6.83
CA PRO A 89 10.08 5.36 8.16
C PRO A 89 8.69 4.72 8.32
N ALA A 90 8.64 3.53 8.90
CA ALA A 90 7.40 2.77 9.07
C ALA A 90 7.16 2.40 10.54
N VAL A 91 5.89 2.46 10.96
CA VAL A 91 5.43 1.84 12.21
C VAL A 91 4.59 0.61 11.85
N HIS A 92 5.09 -0.58 12.22
CA HIS A 92 4.39 -1.83 11.97
C HIS A 92 3.57 -2.24 13.20
N ILE A 93 2.25 -2.39 13.03
CA ILE A 93 1.32 -2.71 14.12
C ILE A 93 0.80 -4.13 13.95
N ALA A 94 1.25 -5.03 14.83
CA ALA A 94 0.80 -6.43 14.89
C ALA A 94 -0.05 -6.69 16.14
N GLY A 95 -0.84 -7.78 16.12
CA GLY A 95 -1.66 -8.19 17.26
C GLY A 95 -3.05 -8.73 16.87
N THR A 96 -3.75 -9.38 17.78
CA THR A 96 -5.05 -10.01 17.49
C THR A 96 -6.20 -9.01 17.42
N LYS A 97 -6.15 -7.95 18.26
CA LYS A 97 -7.19 -6.92 18.37
C LYS A 97 -6.56 -5.53 18.42
N GLY A 98 -7.34 -4.49 18.13
CA GLY A 98 -6.92 -3.09 18.30
C GLY A 98 -6.02 -2.50 17.21
N LYS A 99 -5.41 -3.30 16.33
CA LYS A 99 -4.49 -2.81 15.27
C LYS A 99 -5.03 -1.62 14.47
N GLY A 100 -6.27 -1.73 13.97
CA GLY A 100 -6.90 -0.67 13.18
C GLY A 100 -7.10 0.61 13.98
N SER A 101 -7.61 0.49 15.21
CA SER A 101 -7.80 1.64 16.11
C SER A 101 -6.48 2.29 16.50
N THR A 102 -5.44 1.50 16.77
CA THR A 102 -4.09 2.01 17.07
C THR A 102 -3.48 2.71 15.86
N ALA A 103 -3.61 2.15 14.64
CA ALA A 103 -3.13 2.77 13.41
C ALA A 103 -3.85 4.11 13.14
N ALA A 104 -5.17 4.15 13.32
CA ALA A 104 -5.96 5.36 13.18
C ALA A 104 -5.55 6.44 14.19
N LEU A 105 -5.40 6.06 15.47
CA LEU A 105 -4.96 6.99 16.51
C LEU A 105 -3.57 7.57 16.22
N LEU A 106 -2.61 6.71 15.88
CA LEU A 106 -1.24 7.14 15.59
C LEU A 106 -1.18 8.05 14.36
N SER A 107 -1.83 7.65 13.27
CA SER A 107 -1.82 8.45 12.03
C SER A 107 -2.46 9.82 12.22
N ASN A 108 -3.54 9.92 13.00
CA ASN A 108 -4.17 11.20 13.32
C ASN A 108 -3.29 12.09 14.20
N ILE A 109 -2.59 11.52 15.19
CA ILE A 109 -1.63 12.27 16.01
C ILE A 109 -0.51 12.83 15.11
N MET A 110 0.05 12.01 14.22
CA MET A 110 1.13 12.44 13.33
C MET A 110 0.65 13.50 12.32
N ARG A 111 -0.54 13.35 11.74
CA ARG A 111 -1.13 14.39 10.87
C ARG A 111 -1.38 15.70 11.62
N ALA A 112 -1.87 15.63 12.85
CA ALA A 112 -2.06 16.81 13.69
C ALA A 112 -0.75 17.55 14.02
N GLN A 113 0.39 16.86 13.93
CA GLN A 113 1.73 17.45 14.03
C GLN A 113 2.29 17.94 12.68
N GLY A 114 1.50 17.89 11.60
CA GLY A 114 1.88 18.38 10.27
C GLY A 114 2.68 17.39 9.43
N TYR A 115 2.73 16.11 9.79
CA TYR A 115 3.35 15.09 8.94
C TYR A 115 2.38 14.63 7.85
N ASN A 116 2.90 14.45 6.63
CA ASN A 116 2.21 13.68 5.60
C ASN A 116 2.31 12.19 5.97
N VAL A 117 1.18 11.58 6.25
CA VAL A 117 1.09 10.22 6.75
C VAL A 117 0.13 9.47 5.85
N GLY A 118 0.52 8.29 5.40
CA GLY A 118 -0.46 7.30 4.98
C GLY A 118 -0.52 6.13 5.94
N SER A 119 -1.63 5.41 5.89
CA SER A 119 -1.88 4.26 6.74
C SER A 119 -2.44 3.11 5.93
N TYR A 120 -2.12 1.90 6.39
CA TYR A 120 -2.71 0.69 5.84
C TYR A 120 -3.49 -0.08 6.89
N SER A 121 -4.69 -0.50 6.54
CA SER A 121 -5.53 -1.37 7.36
C SER A 121 -6.26 -2.41 6.51
N SER A 122 -6.48 -3.60 7.07
CA SER A 122 -7.29 -4.64 6.44
C SER A 122 -8.10 -5.40 7.50
N PRO A 123 -9.25 -5.99 7.13
CA PRO A 123 -9.93 -5.87 5.83
C PRO A 123 -10.62 -4.49 5.64
N HIS A 124 -11.23 -4.27 4.47
CA HIS A 124 -12.08 -3.10 4.20
C HIS A 124 -13.56 -3.40 4.49
N LEU A 125 -14.40 -2.37 4.65
CA LEU A 125 -15.84 -2.53 4.86
C LEU A 125 -16.63 -2.40 3.56
N LEU A 126 -16.44 -1.33 2.78
CA LEU A 126 -17.19 -1.11 1.54
C LEU A 126 -16.29 -1.19 0.30
N THR A 127 -15.11 -0.57 0.36
CA THR A 127 -14.19 -0.52 -0.79
C THR A 127 -12.75 -0.77 -0.40
N ILE A 128 -12.00 -1.47 -1.26
CA ILE A 128 -10.56 -1.72 -1.08
C ILE A 128 -9.73 -0.45 -0.93
N ARG A 129 -10.24 0.69 -1.41
CA ARG A 129 -9.61 2.01 -1.21
C ARG A 129 -9.53 2.40 0.26
N GLU A 130 -10.44 1.95 1.12
CA GLU A 130 -10.38 2.18 2.57
C GLU A 130 -9.13 1.58 3.22
N ARG A 131 -8.52 0.58 2.57
CA ARG A 131 -7.32 -0.06 3.09
C ARG A 131 -6.10 0.85 3.06
N ILE A 132 -6.11 1.88 2.21
CA ILE A 132 -4.97 2.79 2.03
C ILE A 132 -5.50 4.19 2.25
N SER A 133 -5.07 4.83 3.34
CA SER A 133 -5.28 6.25 3.55
C SER A 133 -4.03 7.03 3.23
N VAL A 134 -4.18 8.24 2.71
CA VAL A 134 -3.06 9.12 2.35
C VAL A 134 -3.37 10.57 2.67
N GLY A 135 -2.32 11.40 2.57
CA GLY A 135 -2.42 12.84 2.69
C GLY A 135 -2.65 13.32 4.13
N ASN A 136 -2.85 14.62 4.22
CA ASN A 136 -3.00 15.35 5.48
C ASN A 136 -4.38 15.14 6.14
N ASP A 137 -5.39 14.73 5.37
CA ASP A 137 -6.75 14.48 5.84
C ASP A 137 -7.01 13.01 6.22
N GLY A 138 -6.21 12.07 5.69
CA GLY A 138 -6.35 10.65 5.93
C GLY A 138 -7.54 10.01 5.23
N GLY A 139 -7.98 10.57 4.11
CA GLY A 139 -9.04 9.98 3.28
C GLY A 139 -8.61 8.68 2.58
N PRO A 140 -9.57 7.84 2.13
CA PRO A 140 -9.27 6.69 1.28
C PRO A 140 -8.57 7.10 -0.01
N VAL A 141 -7.65 6.27 -0.51
CA VAL A 141 -6.94 6.53 -1.77
C VAL A 141 -7.90 6.87 -2.92
N PRO A 142 -7.64 7.92 -3.72
CA PRO A 142 -8.45 8.24 -4.88
C PRO A 142 -8.47 7.11 -5.92
N VAL A 143 -9.61 6.93 -6.60
CA VAL A 143 -9.83 5.90 -7.63
C VAL A 143 -8.75 5.93 -8.72
N ARG A 144 -8.52 7.11 -9.30
CA ARG A 144 -7.54 7.30 -10.39
C ARG A 144 -6.13 6.92 -9.95
N LEU A 145 -5.75 7.36 -8.75
CA LEU A 145 -4.42 7.11 -8.21
C LEU A 145 -4.16 5.62 -7.97
N LEU A 146 -5.15 4.90 -7.44
CA LEU A 146 -5.03 3.45 -7.28
C LEU A 146 -4.95 2.74 -8.64
N SER A 147 -5.69 3.21 -9.66
CA SER A 147 -5.61 2.69 -11.03
C SER A 147 -4.22 2.92 -11.62
N ASP A 148 -3.74 4.16 -11.60
CA ASP A 148 -2.46 4.53 -12.22
C ASP A 148 -1.29 3.74 -11.61
N LEU A 149 -1.30 3.55 -10.28
CA LEU A 149 -0.31 2.73 -9.57
C LEU A 149 -0.36 1.26 -9.97
N PHE A 150 -1.57 0.72 -10.16
CA PHE A 150 -1.75 -0.64 -10.61
C PHE A 150 -1.27 -0.79 -12.05
N ASP A 151 -1.72 0.08 -12.96
CA ASP A 151 -1.39 0.04 -14.39
C ASP A 151 0.12 0.17 -14.61
N GLY A 152 0.78 1.07 -13.87
CA GLY A 152 2.24 1.25 -13.93
C GLY A 152 3.05 0.06 -13.39
N ALA A 153 2.45 -0.80 -12.58
CA ALA A 153 3.09 -1.99 -12.00
C ALA A 153 2.65 -3.30 -12.64
N LYS A 154 1.59 -3.26 -13.46
CA LYS A 154 0.88 -4.43 -13.94
C LYS A 154 1.80 -5.42 -14.63
N GLU A 155 2.66 -4.95 -15.53
CA GLU A 155 3.61 -5.80 -16.26
C GLU A 155 4.55 -6.56 -15.31
N ALA A 156 5.15 -5.86 -14.33
CA ALA A 156 6.02 -6.48 -13.34
C ALA A 156 5.28 -7.44 -12.39
N ILE A 157 4.00 -7.16 -12.09
CA ILE A 157 3.15 -8.08 -11.31
C ILE A 157 2.81 -9.32 -12.14
N ASP A 158 2.47 -9.18 -13.42
CA ASP A 158 2.16 -10.28 -14.33
C ASP A 158 3.38 -11.21 -14.48
N GLU A 159 4.58 -10.66 -14.70
CA GLU A 159 5.81 -11.45 -14.70
C GLU A 159 6.06 -12.18 -13.37
N ALA A 160 5.78 -11.51 -12.24
CA ALA A 160 5.92 -12.14 -10.93
C ALA A 160 4.92 -13.27 -10.73
N ILE A 161 3.69 -13.15 -11.24
CA ILE A 161 2.70 -14.23 -11.22
C ILE A 161 3.22 -15.45 -11.98
N GLU A 162 3.76 -15.27 -13.18
CA GLU A 162 4.31 -16.37 -13.98
C GLU A 162 5.47 -17.07 -13.26
N LEU A 163 6.42 -16.31 -12.73
CA LEU A 163 7.59 -16.84 -12.03
C LEU A 163 7.25 -17.56 -10.72
N GLU A 164 6.15 -17.17 -10.09
CA GLU A 164 5.64 -17.80 -8.86
C GLU A 164 4.59 -18.88 -9.16
N ASN A 165 4.47 -19.34 -10.42
CA ASN A 165 3.51 -20.35 -10.86
C ASN A 165 2.06 -20.01 -10.47
N GLY A 166 1.67 -18.74 -10.59
CA GLY A 166 0.34 -18.26 -10.22
C GLY A 166 0.10 -18.13 -8.72
N SER A 167 1.14 -18.23 -7.88
CA SER A 167 0.99 -18.28 -6.42
C SER A 167 0.95 -16.90 -5.74
N LEU A 168 1.10 -15.82 -6.51
CA LEU A 168 1.00 -14.47 -5.96
C LEU A 168 -0.42 -14.20 -5.45
N THR A 169 -0.51 -13.61 -4.28
CA THR A 169 -1.77 -13.46 -3.54
C THR A 169 -2.35 -12.06 -3.66
N HIS A 170 -3.65 -11.97 -3.40
CA HIS A 170 -4.37 -10.70 -3.27
C HIS A 170 -3.67 -9.76 -2.28
N PHE A 171 -3.19 -10.30 -1.14
CA PHE A 171 -2.56 -9.52 -0.11
C PHE A 171 -1.21 -8.94 -0.53
N GLU A 172 -0.40 -9.71 -1.29
CA GLU A 172 0.91 -9.27 -1.77
C GLU A 172 0.78 -8.10 -2.77
N VAL A 173 -0.17 -8.17 -3.70
CA VAL A 173 -0.42 -7.09 -4.67
C VAL A 173 -0.93 -5.82 -3.98
N VAL A 174 -1.87 -5.95 -3.04
CA VAL A 174 -2.36 -4.80 -2.25
C VAL A 174 -1.25 -4.20 -1.39
N CYS A 175 -0.37 -5.04 -0.82
CA CYS A 175 0.78 -4.58 -0.06
C CYS A 175 1.73 -3.76 -0.91
N TYR A 176 1.95 -4.14 -2.18
CA TYR A 176 2.72 -3.30 -3.10
C TYR A 176 2.05 -1.94 -3.32
N CYS A 177 0.76 -1.90 -3.66
CA CYS A 177 0.05 -0.64 -3.92
C CYS A 177 0.15 0.33 -2.74
N LYS A 178 0.11 -0.21 -1.50
CA LYS A 178 0.38 0.57 -0.29
C LYS A 178 1.77 1.23 -0.31
N TYR A 179 2.82 0.47 -0.60
CA TYR A 179 4.21 0.98 -0.56
C TYR A 179 4.46 2.01 -1.65
N ALA A 180 4.01 1.74 -2.88
CA ALA A 180 4.19 2.65 -4.01
C ALA A 180 3.49 4.00 -3.80
N HIS A 181 2.36 4.01 -3.08
CA HIS A 181 1.55 5.21 -2.95
C HIS A 181 2.03 6.20 -1.88
N LEU A 182 2.62 5.72 -0.78
CA LEU A 182 2.97 6.54 0.39
C LEU A 182 3.95 7.71 0.10
N PHE A 183 4.48 7.81 -1.13
CA PHE A 183 5.38 8.87 -1.60
C PHE A 183 4.85 9.76 -2.71
N SER A 184 3.82 9.36 -3.44
CA SER A 184 3.42 10.11 -4.65
C SER A 184 2.51 11.30 -4.36
N TYR A 185 2.08 11.45 -3.10
CA TYR A 185 1.13 12.50 -2.69
C TYR A 185 1.86 13.59 -1.92
N GLU A 186 2.62 14.43 -2.61
CA GLU A 186 3.04 15.73 -2.09
C GLU A 186 1.99 16.76 -2.54
N ASP A 187 1.36 17.44 -1.57
CA ASP A 187 0.54 18.63 -1.81
C ASP A 187 1.42 19.81 -2.28
#